data_AF-A0A6A6V0J9-F1
#
_entry.id   AF-A0A6A6V0J9-F1
#
_cell.length_a   1.000
_cell.length_b   1.000
_cell.length_c   1.000
_cell.angle_alpha   90.00
_cell.angle_beta   90.00
_cell.angle_gamma   90.00
#
_symmetry.space_group_name_H-M   'P 1'
#
loop_
_entity.id
_entity.type
_entity.pdbx_description
1 polymer ?
#
loop_
_entity_poly.entity_id
_entity_poly.type
_entity_poly.pdbx_seq_one_letter_code
_entity_poly.pdbx_strand_id
1 'polypeptide(L)'
;NTVMRDCSVCGTAAPLAQFPALPGCNHQSETCVACFSAWVGAQSDAVAWDKITCPGTGCEVILQYENVRQYAAPEIFARFDALSLAAALSNEPNFRRCQRPGCQSGQIHEGANDGNIFRCVLCGFRMCILHDMEFHEGETCEAYDERM
;
A
#
# COMPACT_ATOMS: atom_id res chain seq x y z
N ASN A 1 -35.92 18.38 -2.91
CA ASN A 1 -35.72 18.61 -1.47
C ASN A 1 -34.45 17.89 -1.05
N THR A 2 -33.43 18.63 -0.62
CA THR A 2 -32.18 18.07 -0.11
C THR A 2 -32.31 17.86 1.39
N VAL A 3 -32.15 16.63 1.86
CA VAL A 3 -32.17 16.32 3.30
C VAL A 3 -30.80 16.65 3.89
N MET A 4 -30.79 17.42 4.98
CA MET A 4 -29.60 17.88 5.69
C MET A 4 -29.44 17.13 7.01
N ARG A 5 -28.20 17.01 7.49
CA ARG A 5 -27.83 16.40 8.78
C ARG A 5 -26.65 17.16 9.38
N ASP A 6 -26.64 17.28 10.70
CA ASP A 6 -25.50 17.84 11.43
C ASP A 6 -24.43 16.78 11.65
N CYS A 7 -23.17 17.15 11.42
CA CYS A 7 -22.04 16.27 11.69
C CYS A 7 -21.79 16.16 13.21
N SER A 8 -21.63 14.93 13.73
CA SER A 8 -21.34 14.68 15.15
C SER A 8 -19.97 15.17 15.61
N VAL A 9 -19.04 15.42 14.68
CA VAL A 9 -17.66 15.85 14.97
C VAL A 9 -17.54 17.38 14.95
N CYS A 10 -17.99 18.05 13.88
CA CYS A 10 -17.83 19.50 13.71
C CYS A 10 -19.11 20.31 13.91
N GLY A 11 -20.27 19.67 14.09
CA GLY A 11 -21.57 20.33 14.27
C GLY A 11 -22.12 21.04 13.02
N THR A 12 -21.46 20.93 11.87
CA THR A 12 -21.89 21.60 10.64
C THR A 12 -22.97 20.80 9.92
N ALA A 13 -24.06 21.47 9.52
CA ALA A 13 -25.12 20.91 8.70
C ALA A 13 -24.63 20.67 7.26
N ALA A 14 -24.77 19.45 6.76
CA ALA A 14 -24.41 19.08 5.40
C ALA A 14 -25.48 18.21 4.75
N PRO A 15 -25.59 18.18 3.40
CA PRO A 15 -26.45 17.24 2.70
C PRO A 15 -26.09 15.80 3.04
N LEU A 16 -27.06 14.88 3.10
CA LEU A 16 -26.79 13.45 3.35
C LEU A 16 -25.75 12.84 2.39
N ALA A 17 -25.64 13.36 1.16
CA ALA A 17 -24.63 12.93 0.19
C ALA A 17 -23.17 13.25 0.61
N GLN A 18 -22.97 14.14 1.59
CA GLN A 18 -21.66 14.45 2.17
C GLN A 18 -21.33 13.58 3.41
N PHE A 19 -22.13 12.56 3.71
CA PHE A 19 -21.84 11.60 4.77
C PHE A 19 -21.41 10.26 4.15
N PRO A 20 -20.14 9.86 4.29
CA PRO A 20 -19.62 8.64 3.69
C PRO A 20 -20.38 7.39 4.12
N ALA A 21 -20.84 6.59 3.16
CA ALA A 21 -21.36 5.25 3.43
C ALA A 21 -20.29 4.22 3.02
N LEU A 22 -19.77 3.48 4.00
CA LEU A 22 -18.78 2.44 3.75
C LEU A 22 -19.49 1.08 3.54
N PRO A 23 -19.10 0.30 2.53
CA PRO A 23 -19.52 -1.10 2.43
C PRO A 23 -19.13 -1.87 3.70
N GLY A 24 -20.08 -2.63 4.26
CA GLY A 24 -19.86 -3.43 5.47
C GLY A 24 -20.23 -2.74 6.79
N CYS A 25 -20.45 -1.42 6.81
CA CYS A 25 -21.00 -0.75 7.98
C CYS A 25 -22.51 -1.03 8.12
N ASN A 26 -22.95 -1.44 9.31
CA ASN A 26 -24.36 -1.64 9.66
C ASN A 26 -24.96 -0.44 10.42
N HIS A 27 -24.36 0.74 10.26
CA HIS A 27 -24.79 1.98 10.88
C HIS A 27 -24.86 3.10 9.85
N GLN A 28 -25.62 4.15 10.16
CA GLN A 28 -25.59 5.37 9.36
C GLN A 28 -24.34 6.18 9.70
N SER A 29 -23.83 6.93 8.73
CA SER A 29 -22.70 7.82 8.97
C SER A 29 -23.15 9.10 9.67
N GLU A 30 -22.45 9.45 10.73
CA GLU A 30 -22.66 10.64 11.55
C GLU A 30 -21.58 11.70 11.31
N THR A 31 -20.56 11.35 10.51
CA THR A 31 -19.40 12.18 10.23
C THR A 31 -19.45 12.67 8.78
N CYS A 32 -19.35 13.99 8.57
CA CYS A 32 -19.27 14.53 7.23
C CYS A 32 -17.94 14.15 6.56
N VAL A 33 -17.88 14.25 5.23
CA VAL A 33 -16.70 13.87 4.43
C VAL A 33 -15.42 14.59 4.85
N ALA A 34 -15.51 15.86 5.26
CA ALA A 34 -14.34 16.62 5.70
C ALA A 34 -13.75 16.06 7.00
N CYS A 35 -14.60 15.78 8.00
CA CYS A 35 -14.16 15.16 9.25
C CYS A 35 -13.72 13.71 9.05
N PHE A 36 -14.35 12.98 8.12
CA PHE A 36 -13.91 11.63 7.76
C PHE A 36 -12.52 11.65 7.12
N SER A 37 -12.25 12.57 6.19
CA SER A 37 -10.91 12.75 5.59
C SER A 37 -9.87 13.06 6.66
N ALA A 38 -10.18 13.94 7.62
CA ALA A 38 -9.28 14.28 8.72
C ALA A 38 -9.00 13.07 9.62
N TRP A 39 -10.03 12.25 9.90
CA TRP A 39 -9.87 10.98 10.62
C TRP A 39 -8.93 10.02 9.89
N VAL A 40 -9.10 9.83 8.58
CA VAL A 40 -8.20 8.97 7.77
C VAL A 40 -6.76 9.47 7.84
N GLY A 41 -6.55 10.79 7.75
CA GLY A 41 -5.23 11.39 7.93
C GLY A 41 -4.62 11.07 9.29
N ALA A 42 -5.35 11.32 10.38
CA ALA A 42 -4.87 11.03 11.74
C ALA A 42 -4.57 9.54 11.96
N GLN A 43 -5.40 8.64 11.44
CA GLN A 43 -5.18 7.20 11.55
C GLN A 43 -3.98 6.74 10.72
N SER A 44 -3.73 7.34 9.55
CA SER A 44 -2.57 6.98 8.71
C SER A 44 -1.21 7.22 9.40
N ASP A 45 -1.18 8.08 10.43
CA ASP A 45 0.00 8.31 11.27
C ASP A 45 0.03 7.44 12.53
N ALA A 46 -1.13 6.99 13.00
CA ALA A 46 -1.27 6.28 14.27
C ALA A 46 -1.22 4.75 14.13
N VAL A 47 -1.68 4.19 13.01
CA VAL A 47 -1.83 2.74 12.81
C VAL A 47 -1.18 2.28 11.50
N ALA A 48 -1.03 0.95 11.36
CA ALA A 48 -0.62 0.35 10.09
C ALA A 48 -1.63 0.66 8.97
N TRP A 49 -1.13 0.74 7.74
CA TRP A 49 -1.94 1.15 6.58
C TRP A 49 -3.21 0.29 6.40
N ASP A 50 -3.13 -1.01 6.69
CA ASP A 50 -4.22 -1.97 6.57
C ASP A 50 -5.10 -2.09 7.83
N LYS A 51 -4.97 -1.16 8.78
CA LYS A 51 -5.68 -1.16 10.08
C LYS A 51 -6.49 0.11 10.34
N ILE A 52 -6.66 0.98 9.35
CA ILE A 52 -7.49 2.17 9.48
C ILE A 52 -8.96 1.76 9.57
N THR A 53 -9.62 2.06 10.69
CA THR A 53 -11.03 1.68 10.93
C THR A 53 -12.01 2.83 10.73
N CYS A 54 -13.28 2.48 10.57
CA CYS A 54 -14.39 3.43 10.55
C CYS A 54 -14.41 4.27 11.83
N PRO A 55 -14.67 5.59 11.75
CA PRO A 55 -14.79 6.45 12.94
C PRO A 55 -16.08 6.22 13.74
N GLY A 56 -17.01 5.38 13.24
CA GLY A 56 -18.27 5.08 13.93
C GLY A 56 -18.03 4.38 15.26
N THR A 57 -18.73 4.82 16.31
CA THR A 57 -18.61 4.24 17.65
C THR A 57 -18.88 2.74 17.63
N GLY A 58 -17.91 1.94 18.07
CA GLY A 58 -18.00 0.48 18.10
C GLY A 58 -17.96 -0.20 16.73
N CYS A 59 -17.62 0.53 15.66
CA CYS A 59 -17.49 -0.02 14.33
C CYS A 59 -16.03 -0.41 14.04
N GLU A 60 -15.80 -1.70 13.83
CA GLU A 60 -14.46 -2.26 13.55
C GLU A 60 -14.22 -2.50 12.05
N VAL A 61 -15.09 -2.00 11.18
CA VAL A 61 -14.92 -2.10 9.73
C VAL A 61 -13.64 -1.38 9.33
N ILE A 62 -12.72 -2.11 8.70
CA ILE A 62 -11.47 -1.58 8.13
C ILE A 62 -11.77 -0.94 6.78
N LEU A 63 -11.24 0.27 6.56
CA LEU A 63 -11.37 0.99 5.30
C LEU A 63 -10.70 0.21 4.18
N GLN A 64 -11.45 0.02 3.08
CA GLN A 64 -10.93 -0.59 1.87
C GLN A 64 -10.17 0.44 1.03
N TYR A 65 -9.36 -0.04 0.07
CA TYR A 65 -8.56 0.80 -0.82
C TYR A 65 -9.40 1.89 -1.49
N GLU A 66 -10.59 1.55 -2.00
CA GLU A 66 -11.50 2.49 -2.65
C GLU A 66 -12.03 3.54 -1.67
N ASN A 67 -12.22 3.20 -0.39
CA ASN A 67 -12.68 4.15 0.62
C ASN A 67 -11.61 5.20 0.92
N VAL A 68 -10.36 4.75 1.10
CA VAL A 68 -9.23 5.66 1.32
C VAL A 68 -9.00 6.52 0.09
N ARG A 69 -9.04 5.93 -1.12
CA ARG A 69 -8.95 6.66 -2.39
C ARG A 69 -10.01 7.73 -2.55
N GLN A 70 -11.24 7.44 -2.14
CA GLN A 70 -12.36 8.35 -2.31
C GLN A 70 -12.37 9.49 -1.29
N TYR A 71 -11.97 9.23 -0.06
CA TYR A 71 -12.21 10.16 1.06
C TYR A 71 -10.95 10.75 1.68
N ALA A 72 -9.76 10.22 1.44
CA ALA A 72 -8.53 10.79 1.98
C ALA A 72 -8.06 12.00 1.17
N ALA A 73 -7.25 12.85 1.80
CA ALA A 73 -6.49 13.86 1.08
C ALA A 73 -5.50 13.20 0.09
N PRO A 74 -5.20 13.82 -1.06
CA PRO A 74 -4.37 13.22 -2.10
C PRO A 74 -3.01 12.71 -1.61
N GLU A 75 -2.35 13.46 -0.73
CA GLU A 75 -1.06 13.13 -0.13
C GLU A 75 -1.15 11.92 0.81
N ILE A 76 -2.25 11.79 1.55
CA ILE A 76 -2.52 10.65 2.43
C ILE A 76 -2.79 9.40 1.61
N PHE A 77 -3.59 9.53 0.55
CA PHE A 77 -3.84 8.42 -0.36
C PHE A 77 -2.57 7.96 -1.09
N ALA A 78 -1.72 8.88 -1.56
CA ALA A 78 -0.46 8.52 -2.21
C ALA A 78 0.45 7.70 -1.29
N ARG A 79 0.52 8.06 0.00
CA ARG A 79 1.25 7.26 0.99
C ARG A 79 0.60 5.91 1.23
N PHE A 80 -0.72 5.86 1.38
CA PHE A 80 -1.47 4.61 1.54
C PHE A 80 -1.25 3.67 0.35
N ASP A 81 -1.34 4.18 -0.88
CA ASP A 81 -1.14 3.43 -2.12
C ASP A 81 0.27 2.85 -2.22
N ALA A 82 1.29 3.66 -1.91
CA ALA A 82 2.68 3.19 -1.88
C ALA A 82 2.91 2.08 -0.85
N LEU A 83 2.30 2.17 0.34
CA LEU A 83 2.38 1.14 1.37
C LEU A 83 1.62 -0.13 0.97
N SER A 84 0.44 0.02 0.38
CA SER A 84 -0.37 -1.09 -0.13
C SER A 84 0.38 -1.86 -1.23
N LEU A 85 0.97 -1.14 -2.20
CA LEU A 85 1.79 -1.72 -3.24
C LEU A 85 3.04 -2.40 -2.66
N ALA A 86 3.74 -1.75 -1.74
CA ALA A 86 4.91 -2.35 -1.09
C ALA A 86 4.55 -3.67 -0.39
N ALA A 87 3.43 -3.71 0.34
CA ALA A 87 2.95 -4.92 0.99
C ALA A 87 2.56 -6.02 -0.01
N ALA A 88 1.87 -5.66 -1.10
CA ALA A 88 1.53 -6.61 -2.16
C ALA A 88 2.78 -7.23 -2.81
N LEU A 89 3.79 -6.41 -3.08
CA LEU A 89 5.06 -6.86 -3.68
C LEU A 89 5.91 -7.68 -2.69
N SER A 90 5.92 -7.33 -1.40
CA SER A 90 6.62 -8.10 -0.37
C SER A 90 6.02 -9.50 -0.16
N ASN A 91 4.73 -9.67 -0.45
CA ASN A 91 4.05 -10.96 -0.40
C ASN A 91 4.21 -11.78 -1.69
N GLU A 92 4.79 -11.24 -2.76
CA GLU A 92 5.05 -11.95 -4.01
C GLU A 92 6.43 -12.65 -3.93
N PRO A 93 6.49 -13.99 -3.79
CA PRO A 93 7.74 -14.70 -3.55
C PRO A 93 8.79 -14.53 -4.64
N ASN A 94 8.34 -14.24 -5.87
CA ASN A 94 9.22 -14.08 -7.01
C ASN A 94 9.56 -12.62 -7.29
N PHE A 95 9.00 -11.66 -6.55
CA PHE A 95 9.32 -10.26 -6.74
C PHE A 95 10.73 -9.95 -6.22
N ARG A 96 11.53 -9.28 -7.06
CA ARG A 96 12.89 -8.85 -6.73
C ARG A 96 13.07 -7.38 -7.06
N ARG A 97 13.67 -6.64 -6.14
CA ARG A 97 14.10 -5.24 -6.38
C ARG A 97 15.50 -5.23 -6.95
N CYS A 98 15.73 -4.37 -7.93
CA CYS A 98 17.08 -4.14 -8.43
C CYS A 98 17.92 -3.49 -7.33
N GLN A 99 19.04 -4.13 -6.96
CA GLN A 99 19.95 -3.62 -5.94
C GLN A 99 20.97 -2.60 -6.46
N ARG A 100 20.95 -2.29 -7.77
CA ARG A 100 21.84 -1.27 -8.33
C ARG A 100 21.52 0.09 -7.69
N PRO A 101 22.51 0.78 -7.08
CA PRO A 101 22.30 2.11 -6.53
C PRO A 101 21.71 3.06 -7.59
N GLY A 102 20.61 3.74 -7.25
CA GLY A 102 19.89 4.65 -8.13
C GLY A 102 18.86 4.00 -9.07
N CYS A 103 18.77 2.67 -9.13
CA CYS A 103 17.70 1.98 -9.84
C CYS A 103 16.51 1.72 -8.90
N GLN A 104 15.32 2.15 -9.30
CA GLN A 104 14.07 1.91 -8.55
C GLN A 104 13.22 0.79 -9.15
N SER A 105 13.77 0.06 -10.13
CA SER A 105 13.06 -1.04 -10.79
C SER A 105 12.89 -2.23 -9.84
N GLY A 106 11.73 -2.87 -9.93
CA GLY A 106 11.50 -4.21 -9.43
C GLY A 106 10.65 -4.98 -10.44
N GLN A 107 10.74 -6.30 -10.41
CA GLN A 107 10.02 -7.18 -11.33
C GLN A 107 9.85 -8.56 -10.70
N ILE A 108 8.90 -9.31 -11.24
CA ILE A 108 8.74 -10.73 -10.92
C ILE A 108 9.84 -11.50 -11.68
N HIS A 109 10.61 -12.29 -10.96
CA HIS A 109 11.58 -13.22 -11.53
C HIS A 109 10.90 -14.56 -11.83
N GLU A 110 10.42 -14.72 -13.06
CA GLU A 110 9.90 -15.99 -13.54
C GLU A 110 11.07 -16.92 -13.85
N GLY A 111 11.53 -17.66 -12.83
CA GLY A 111 12.77 -18.47 -12.84
C GLY A 111 12.83 -19.61 -13.86
N ALA A 112 11.85 -19.74 -14.77
CA ALA A 112 11.80 -20.78 -15.79
C ALA A 112 12.92 -20.64 -16.85
N ASN A 113 13.34 -19.41 -17.17
CA ASN A 113 14.31 -19.17 -18.24
C ASN A 113 15.67 -18.68 -17.74
N ASP A 114 15.69 -17.89 -16.66
CA ASP A 114 16.91 -17.20 -16.20
C ASP A 114 17.56 -17.84 -14.95
N GLY A 115 16.97 -18.95 -14.44
CA GLY A 115 17.53 -19.69 -13.30
C GLY A 115 17.72 -18.82 -12.06
N ASN A 116 18.95 -18.76 -11.54
CA ASN A 116 19.36 -17.95 -10.38
C ASN A 116 19.83 -16.53 -10.75
N ILE A 117 19.69 -16.11 -12.00
CA ILE A 117 20.17 -14.83 -12.51
C ILE A 117 19.00 -13.88 -12.68
N PHE A 118 18.86 -12.93 -11.78
CA PHE A 118 17.94 -11.81 -12.00
C PHE A 118 18.58 -10.83 -12.98
N ARG A 119 17.86 -10.40 -14.03
CA ARG A 119 18.27 -9.31 -14.91
C ARG A 119 17.24 -8.19 -14.88
N CYS A 120 17.66 -7.01 -14.43
CA CYS A 120 16.81 -5.84 -14.36
C CYS A 120 16.35 -5.40 -15.75
N VAL A 121 15.03 -5.34 -15.97
CA VAL A 121 14.42 -4.89 -17.24
C VAL A 121 14.70 -3.42 -17.55
N LEU A 122 14.94 -2.59 -16.53
CA LEU A 122 15.19 -1.16 -16.71
C LEU A 122 16.65 -0.86 -17.04
N CYS A 123 17.59 -1.41 -16.26
CA CYS A 123 19.01 -1.01 -16.33
C CYS A 123 19.98 -2.12 -16.72
N GLY A 124 19.48 -3.34 -16.94
CA GLY A 124 20.28 -4.50 -17.33
C GLY A 124 21.16 -5.10 -16.23
N PHE A 125 21.16 -4.53 -15.03
CA PHE A 125 21.95 -5.02 -13.88
C PHE A 125 21.58 -6.47 -13.55
N ARG A 126 22.60 -7.28 -13.28
CA ARG A 126 22.46 -8.71 -13.00
C ARG A 126 22.71 -8.97 -11.52
N MET A 127 21.86 -9.79 -10.92
CA MET A 127 21.98 -10.18 -9.51
C MET A 127 21.91 -11.69 -9.38
N CYS A 128 22.69 -12.24 -8.44
CA CYS A 128 22.49 -13.61 -7.99
C CYS A 128 21.33 -13.64 -7.00
N ILE A 129 20.30 -14.43 -7.31
CA ILE A 129 19.09 -14.52 -6.48
C ILE A 129 19.33 -15.33 -5.20
N LEU A 130 20.27 -16.28 -5.23
CA LEU A 130 20.58 -17.12 -4.08
C LEU A 130 21.37 -16.36 -3.01
N HIS A 131 22.28 -15.47 -3.43
CA HIS A 131 23.13 -14.67 -2.53
C HIS A 131 22.63 -13.24 -2.30
N ASP A 132 21.56 -12.83 -3.01
CA ASP A 132 20.95 -11.49 -2.95
C ASP A 132 21.99 -10.36 -3.09
N MET A 133 22.79 -10.44 -4.15
CA MET A 133 23.88 -9.49 -4.44
C MET A 133 24.16 -9.38 -5.95
N GLU A 134 25.14 -8.55 -6.33
CA GLU A 134 25.64 -8.48 -7.71
C GLU A 134 26.04 -9.87 -8.22
N PHE A 135 25.68 -10.17 -9.47
CA PHE A 135 25.93 -11.48 -10.06
C PHE A 135 27.43 -11.74 -10.21
N HIS A 136 27.88 -12.88 -9.68
CA HIS A 136 29.26 -13.35 -9.80
C HIS A 136 29.49 -13.99 -11.18
N GLU A 137 29.93 -13.19 -12.15
CA GLU A 137 30.20 -13.64 -13.52
C GLU A 137 31.30 -14.72 -13.57
N GLY A 138 31.05 -15.79 -14.32
CA GLY A 138 32.01 -16.87 -14.53
C GLY A 138 32.18 -17.84 -13.35
N GLU A 139 31.41 -17.67 -12.27
CA GLU A 139 31.44 -18.52 -11.07
C GLU A 139 30.04 -19.09 -10.81
N THR A 140 29.93 -20.39 -10.48
CA THR A 140 28.66 -20.97 -10.01
C THR A 140 28.39 -20.54 -8.57
N CYS A 141 27.17 -20.71 -8.08
CA CYS A 141 26.88 -20.36 -6.68
C CYS A 141 27.70 -21.20 -5.70
N GLU A 142 27.89 -22.49 -6.00
CA GLU A 142 28.67 -23.41 -5.16
C GLU A 142 30.13 -22.97 -5.07
N ALA A 143 30.74 -22.56 -6.19
CA ALA A 143 32.11 -22.07 -6.20
C ALA A 143 32.25 -20.74 -5.44
N TYR A 144 31.24 -19.86 -5.53
CA TYR A 144 31.18 -18.63 -4.74
C TYR A 144 31.13 -18.93 -3.24
N ASP A 145 30.29 -19.90 -2.83
CA ASP A 145 30.12 -20.31 -1.43
C ASP A 145 31.41 -20.92 -0.84
N GLU A 146 32.17 -21.70 -1.61
CA GLU A 146 33.46 -22.26 -1.16
C GLU A 146 34.54 -21.21 -0.93
N ARG A 147 34.42 -20.04 -1.57
CA ARG A 147 35.43 -18.97 -1.53
C ARG A 147 35.19 -17.97 -0.39
N MET A 148 33.95 -17.83 0.10
CA MET A 148 33.53 -16.83 1.10
C MET A 148 33.56 -17.38 2.53
#